data_AF-A0A7S0JIA0-F1
#
_entry.id   AF-A0A7S0JIA0-F1
#
_cell.length_a   1.000
_cell.length_b   1.000
_cell.length_c   1.000
_cell.angle_alpha   90.00
_cell.angle_beta   90.00
_cell.angle_gamma   90.00
#
_symmetry.space_group_name_H-M   'P 1'
#
loop_
_entity.id
_entity.type
_entity.pdbx_description
1 polymer ?
#
loop_
_entity_poly.entity_id
_entity_poly.type
_entity_poly.pdbx_seq_one_letter_code
_entity_poly.pdbx_strand_id
1 'polypeptide(L)'
;MAALPGGDACYAHWLSAAARLEAQAQQHVFDCCPELTGLVDGKWTREALLFVHIGKTGGSSVAHWLRLANVSAVQVHVHPLLPSVVQRFGSRVVISVRDPIERLLSAFNYEQARILSIWRKMDGCFASVNELVERALLTANATPACRSMALSVAPNFSMPNTPLPAVAPFHGGHVSLGLCHYLAGVMPLLRQDRVWLVRQETLAADLGGLARWLGRDNSTALPRIPKLTVTPRKDPPLSAAARQLLREVVLVPEYALMERLELLAANGKRIASARRIASARSR
;
A
#
# COMPACT_ATOMS: atom_id res chain seq x y z
N MET A 1 -8.17 -18.71 -13.00
CA MET A 1 -8.36 -17.41 -12.30
C MET A 1 -8.49 -16.34 -13.37
N ALA A 2 -9.55 -15.54 -13.37
CA ALA A 2 -9.67 -14.44 -14.32
C ALA A 2 -8.62 -13.37 -14.03
N ALA A 3 -7.92 -12.91 -15.07
CA ALA A 3 -6.98 -11.79 -14.98
C ALA A 3 -7.71 -10.55 -14.47
N LEU A 4 -7.07 -9.80 -13.57
CA LEU A 4 -7.59 -8.51 -13.12
C LEU A 4 -7.52 -7.51 -14.26
N PRO A 5 -8.52 -6.64 -14.45
CA PRO A 5 -8.33 -5.43 -15.23
C PRO A 5 -7.12 -4.65 -14.69
N GLY A 6 -6.09 -4.42 -15.50
CA GLY A 6 -4.83 -3.80 -15.06
C GLY A 6 -3.94 -4.67 -14.15
N GLY A 7 -4.26 -5.96 -14.01
CA GLY A 7 -3.51 -6.91 -13.17
C GLY A 7 -2.06 -7.08 -13.58
N ASP A 8 -1.78 -7.01 -14.87
CA ASP A 8 -0.44 -7.26 -15.43
C ASP A 8 0.57 -6.19 -14.99
N ALA A 9 0.18 -4.91 -14.97
CA ALA A 9 1.05 -3.83 -14.53
C ALA A 9 1.35 -3.93 -13.02
N CYS A 10 0.30 -4.17 -12.22
CA CYS A 10 0.40 -4.32 -10.77
C CYS A 10 1.27 -5.53 -10.37
N TYR A 11 1.10 -6.67 -11.07
CA TYR A 11 1.93 -7.85 -10.89
C TYR A 11 3.36 -7.64 -11.37
N ALA A 12 3.58 -7.00 -12.51
CA ALA A 12 4.92 -6.67 -13.00
C ALA A 12 5.69 -5.76 -12.03
N HIS A 13 5.00 -4.77 -11.43
CA HIS A 13 5.58 -3.91 -10.40
C HIS A 13 6.03 -4.71 -9.17
N TRP A 14 5.16 -5.60 -8.67
CA TRP A 14 5.51 -6.51 -7.58
C TRP A 14 6.66 -7.44 -7.94
N LEU A 15 6.63 -8.07 -9.13
CA LEU A 15 7.63 -9.03 -9.57
C LEU A 15 9.01 -8.38 -9.66
N SER A 16 9.08 -7.17 -10.22
CA SER A 16 10.30 -6.36 -10.27
C SER A 16 10.82 -6.04 -8.88
N ALA A 17 9.95 -5.70 -7.94
CA ALA A 17 10.34 -5.43 -6.55
C ALA A 17 10.82 -6.71 -5.83
N ALA A 18 10.10 -7.83 -6.01
CA ALA A 18 10.42 -9.11 -5.38
C ALA A 18 11.78 -9.62 -5.85
N ALA A 19 12.03 -9.58 -7.16
CA ALA A 19 13.32 -9.99 -7.73
C ALA A 19 14.49 -9.16 -7.18
N ARG A 20 14.31 -7.84 -6.99
CA ARG A 20 15.33 -6.98 -6.35
C ARG A 20 15.60 -7.40 -4.92
N LEU A 21 14.55 -7.64 -4.12
CA LEU A 21 14.70 -8.06 -2.73
C LEU A 21 15.37 -9.44 -2.62
N GLU A 22 15.03 -10.38 -3.50
CA GLU A 22 15.65 -11.70 -3.54
C GLU A 22 17.14 -11.61 -3.89
N ALA A 23 17.51 -10.78 -4.86
CA ALA A 23 18.91 -10.53 -5.20
C ALA A 23 19.69 -9.90 -4.03
N GLN A 24 19.09 -8.94 -3.33
CA GLN A 24 19.66 -8.32 -2.13
C GLN A 24 19.88 -9.34 -0.99
N ALA A 25 18.90 -10.22 -0.77
CA ALA A 25 18.99 -11.27 0.24
C ALA A 25 20.11 -12.27 -0.07
N GLN A 26 20.28 -12.66 -1.33
CA GLN A 26 21.36 -13.55 -1.77
C GLN A 26 22.76 -12.93 -1.58
N GLN A 27 22.86 -11.60 -1.75
CA GLN A 27 24.11 -10.87 -1.60
C GLN A 27 24.37 -10.42 -0.15
N HIS A 28 23.40 -10.60 0.76
CA HIS A 28 23.40 -10.01 2.11
C HIS A 28 23.58 -8.48 2.11
N VAL A 29 23.14 -7.80 1.04
CA VAL A 29 23.21 -6.34 0.90
C VAL A 29 21.79 -5.80 0.88
N PHE A 30 21.29 -5.35 2.04
CA PHE A 30 19.97 -4.74 2.15
C PHE A 30 20.10 -3.22 2.14
N ASP A 31 19.36 -2.54 1.24
CA ASP A 31 19.39 -1.08 1.13
C ASP A 31 18.89 -0.38 2.41
N CYS A 32 17.87 -0.95 3.05
CA CYS A 32 17.45 -0.58 4.40
C CYS A 32 16.67 -1.71 5.07
N CYS A 33 16.77 -1.72 6.39
CA CYS A 33 15.73 -2.27 7.25
C CYS A 33 15.50 -3.78 7.00
N PRO A 34 16.55 -4.63 6.98
CA PRO A 34 16.42 -6.06 6.69
C PRO A 34 15.41 -6.78 7.59
N GLU A 35 15.24 -6.32 8.83
CA GLU A 35 14.28 -6.82 9.79
C GLU A 35 12.81 -6.64 9.36
N LEU A 36 12.54 -5.78 8.38
CA LEU A 36 11.21 -5.51 7.84
C LEU A 36 10.91 -6.26 6.53
N THR A 37 11.77 -7.22 6.15
CA THR A 37 11.55 -8.08 4.98
C THR A 37 10.69 -9.32 5.29
N GLY A 38 10.63 -9.69 6.57
CA GLY A 38 10.09 -10.98 7.01
C GLY A 38 11.00 -12.19 6.76
N LEU A 39 12.20 -11.99 6.21
CA LEU A 39 13.17 -13.06 5.92
C LEU A 39 14.17 -13.32 7.06
N VAL A 40 14.34 -12.37 7.99
CA VAL A 40 15.40 -12.48 9.01
C VAL A 40 15.04 -13.56 10.04
N ASP A 41 15.87 -14.61 10.05
CA ASP A 41 15.49 -15.95 10.49
C ASP A 41 15.58 -16.24 12.01
N GLY A 42 16.01 -15.27 12.82
CA GLY A 42 16.56 -15.62 14.15
C GLY A 42 15.59 -15.77 15.32
N LYS A 43 14.32 -15.36 15.23
CA LYS A 43 13.49 -15.16 16.46
C LYS A 43 12.00 -15.52 16.36
N TRP A 44 11.49 -15.87 15.19
CA TRP A 44 10.05 -15.97 14.97
C TRP A 44 9.57 -17.43 14.91
N THR A 45 8.60 -17.77 15.76
CA THR A 45 7.88 -19.04 15.67
C THR A 45 6.93 -19.02 14.47
N ARG A 46 6.54 -20.19 13.96
CA ARG A 46 5.51 -20.31 12.90
C ARG A 46 4.12 -19.79 13.34
N GLU A 47 3.96 -19.54 14.63
CA GLU A 47 2.74 -18.99 15.23
C GLU A 47 2.73 -17.45 15.25
N ALA A 48 3.85 -16.80 14.90
CA ALA A 48 3.91 -15.36 14.80
C ALA A 48 2.93 -14.84 13.74
N LEU A 49 2.24 -13.75 14.09
CA LEU A 49 1.34 -13.03 13.18
C LEU A 49 2.15 -12.41 12.04
N LEU A 50 1.73 -12.56 10.79
CA LEU A 50 2.29 -11.76 9.69
C LEU A 50 1.61 -10.39 9.65
N PHE A 51 2.36 -9.31 9.88
CA PHE A 51 1.86 -7.94 9.75
C PHE A 51 2.44 -7.24 8.52
N VAL A 52 1.58 -6.96 7.53
CA VAL A 52 1.94 -6.21 6.32
C VAL A 52 1.64 -4.73 6.54
N HIS A 53 2.69 -3.96 6.74
CA HIS A 53 2.62 -2.51 6.95
C HIS A 53 2.78 -1.79 5.62
N ILE A 54 1.66 -1.44 5.00
CA ILE A 54 1.65 -0.59 3.82
C ILE A 54 1.92 0.87 4.23
N GLY A 55 2.81 1.54 3.52
CA GLY A 55 3.15 2.94 3.79
C GLY A 55 1.91 3.83 3.87
N LYS A 56 1.85 4.65 4.94
CA LYS A 56 0.83 5.70 5.14
C LYS A 56 -0.61 5.21 5.39
N THR A 57 -0.75 3.96 5.82
CA THR A 57 -2.04 3.35 6.19
C THR A 57 -2.22 3.20 7.71
N GLY A 58 -1.45 3.94 8.51
CA GLY A 58 -1.48 3.84 9.97
C GLY A 58 -0.71 2.66 10.55
N GLY A 59 0.10 1.96 9.75
CA GLY A 59 0.75 0.74 10.21
C GLY A 59 1.74 0.93 11.35
N SER A 60 2.35 2.10 11.53
CA SER A 60 3.12 2.41 12.76
C SER A 60 2.27 2.33 14.03
N SER A 61 1.01 2.79 13.96
CA SER A 61 0.04 2.68 15.04
C SER A 61 -0.34 1.22 15.31
N VAL A 62 -0.52 0.43 14.25
CA VAL A 62 -0.80 -1.01 14.35
C VAL A 62 0.38 -1.76 14.96
N ALA A 63 1.61 -1.50 14.50
CA ALA A 63 2.83 -2.09 15.06
C ALA A 63 3.01 -1.74 16.55
N HIS A 64 2.72 -0.50 16.93
CA HIS A 64 2.76 -0.08 18.32
C HIS A 64 1.70 -0.81 19.16
N TRP A 65 0.47 -0.92 18.64
CA TRP A 65 -0.59 -1.67 19.28
C TRP A 65 -0.23 -3.15 19.46
N LEU A 66 0.30 -3.82 18.42
CA LEU A 66 0.73 -5.23 18.49
C LEU A 66 1.78 -5.45 19.58
N ARG A 67 2.76 -4.54 19.69
CA ARG A 67 3.78 -4.60 20.75
C ARG A 67 3.18 -4.47 22.14
N LEU A 68 2.26 -3.52 22.34
CA LEU A 68 1.62 -3.30 23.64
C LEU A 68 0.63 -4.41 24.01
N ALA A 69 -0.01 -5.01 23.02
CA ALA A 69 -0.83 -6.21 23.20
C ALA A 69 0.02 -7.49 23.38
N ASN A 70 1.36 -7.39 23.42
CA ASN A 70 2.27 -8.52 23.49
C ASN A 70 1.95 -9.60 22.43
N VAL A 71 1.71 -9.16 21.19
CA VAL A 71 1.49 -10.03 20.03
C VAL A 71 2.81 -10.17 19.27
N SER A 72 3.33 -11.38 19.22
CA SER A 72 4.49 -11.71 18.37
C SER A 72 4.11 -11.56 16.91
N ALA A 73 4.78 -10.66 16.19
CA ALA A 73 4.46 -10.36 14.80
C ALA A 73 5.72 -10.17 13.94
N VAL A 74 5.73 -10.83 12.78
CA VAL A 74 6.69 -10.59 11.70
C VAL A 74 6.17 -9.44 10.86
N GLN A 75 6.87 -8.31 10.87
CA GLN A 75 6.47 -7.14 10.10
C GLN A 75 7.14 -7.12 8.73
N VAL A 76 6.34 -6.92 7.67
CA VAL A 76 6.81 -6.56 6.33
C VAL A 76 6.51 -5.09 6.07
N HIS A 77 7.53 -4.30 5.76
CA HIS A 77 7.41 -2.87 5.48
C HIS A 77 8.52 -2.43 4.53
N VAL A 78 8.24 -1.44 3.65
CA VAL A 78 9.09 -0.93 2.55
C VAL A 78 9.58 -1.97 1.54
N HIS A 79 9.20 -3.23 1.73
CA HIS A 79 9.59 -4.40 0.95
C HIS A 79 8.34 -5.12 0.41
N PRO A 80 8.41 -5.72 -0.78
CA PRO A 80 7.32 -6.56 -1.28
C PRO A 80 7.15 -7.79 -0.37
N LEU A 81 5.90 -8.23 -0.17
CA LEU A 81 5.66 -9.48 0.54
C LEU A 81 6.00 -10.64 -0.38
N LEU A 82 6.93 -11.50 0.05
CA LEU A 82 7.39 -12.65 -0.72
C LEU A 82 6.55 -13.90 -0.47
N PRO A 83 6.42 -14.82 -1.44
CA PRO A 83 5.71 -16.08 -1.28
C PRO A 83 6.22 -16.93 -0.12
N SER A 84 7.54 -17.00 0.07
CA SER A 84 8.19 -17.76 1.15
C SER A 84 7.78 -17.26 2.54
N VAL A 85 7.65 -15.94 2.71
CA VAL A 85 7.19 -15.31 3.95
C VAL A 85 5.72 -15.65 4.22
N VAL A 86 4.86 -15.61 3.19
CA VAL A 86 3.44 -16.00 3.31
C VAL A 86 3.29 -17.48 3.64
N GLN A 87 4.05 -18.36 3.00
CA GLN A 87 4.01 -19.80 3.30
C GLN A 87 4.43 -20.09 4.75
N ARG A 88 5.38 -19.32 5.28
CA ARG A 88 5.89 -19.50 6.63
C ARG A 88 4.99 -18.92 7.72
N PHE A 89 4.45 -17.71 7.51
CA PHE A 89 3.73 -16.95 8.55
C PHE A 89 2.26 -16.63 8.20
N GLY A 90 1.76 -17.09 7.05
CA GLY A 90 0.40 -16.81 6.56
C GLY A 90 -0.74 -17.55 7.29
N SER A 91 -0.50 -18.02 8.51
CA SER A 91 -1.54 -18.62 9.36
C SER A 91 -2.53 -17.56 9.87
N ARG A 92 -2.02 -16.37 10.18
CA ARG A 92 -2.79 -15.16 10.52
C ARG A 92 -2.07 -13.95 9.95
N VAL A 93 -2.77 -13.17 9.15
CA VAL A 93 -2.23 -12.00 8.44
C VAL A 93 -3.01 -10.76 8.82
N VAL A 94 -2.31 -9.72 9.26
CA VAL A 94 -2.88 -8.38 9.45
C VAL A 94 -2.30 -7.47 8.37
N ILE A 95 -3.15 -6.68 7.72
CA ILE A 95 -2.73 -5.75 6.67
C ILE A 95 -3.30 -4.38 7.01
N SER A 96 -2.43 -3.38 7.13
CA SER A 96 -2.89 -1.99 7.29
C SER A 96 -3.20 -1.39 5.92
N VAL A 97 -4.43 -0.92 5.70
CA VAL A 97 -4.92 -0.38 4.42
C VAL A 97 -5.52 1.01 4.59
N ARG A 98 -5.71 1.72 3.47
CA ARG A 98 -6.30 3.06 3.39
C ARG A 98 -6.85 3.24 1.98
N ASP A 99 -7.84 4.11 1.81
CA ASP A 99 -8.27 4.54 0.47
C ASP A 99 -7.04 4.93 -0.38
N PRO A 100 -6.87 4.37 -1.60
CA PRO A 100 -5.69 4.59 -2.43
C PRO A 100 -5.37 6.06 -2.70
N ILE A 101 -6.37 6.93 -2.86
CA ILE A 101 -6.16 8.36 -3.09
C ILE A 101 -5.67 9.02 -1.81
N GLU A 102 -6.34 8.75 -0.69
CA GLU A 102 -5.95 9.30 0.62
C GLU A 102 -4.55 8.82 1.06
N ARG A 103 -4.18 7.58 0.71
CA ARG A 103 -2.82 7.06 0.89
C ARG A 103 -1.81 7.82 0.03
N LEU A 104 -2.10 8.00 -1.26
CA LEU A 104 -1.23 8.73 -2.19
C LEU A 104 -0.96 10.15 -1.69
N LEU A 105 -2.01 10.88 -1.31
CA LEU A 105 -1.90 12.24 -0.73
C LEU A 105 -1.02 12.23 0.52
N SER A 106 -1.26 11.28 1.42
CA SER A 106 -0.47 11.18 2.65
C SER A 106 0.99 10.83 2.41
N ALA A 107 1.29 10.02 1.40
CA ALA A 107 2.65 9.66 1.01
C ALA A 107 3.37 10.83 0.37
N PHE A 108 2.71 11.55 -0.55
CA PHE A 108 3.27 12.72 -1.19
C PHE A 108 3.63 13.79 -0.15
N ASN A 109 2.69 14.17 0.72
CA ASN A 109 2.93 15.20 1.74
C ASN A 109 4.02 14.78 2.74
N TYR A 110 4.07 13.48 3.07
CA TYR A 110 5.10 12.94 3.95
C TYR A 110 6.49 13.07 3.34
N GLU A 111 6.64 12.72 2.06
CA GLU A 111 7.94 12.74 1.43
C GLU A 111 8.41 14.17 1.08
N GLN A 112 7.49 15.05 0.66
CA GLN A 112 7.77 16.48 0.51
C GLN A 112 8.29 17.08 1.82
N ALA A 113 7.68 16.74 2.96
CA ALA A 113 8.11 17.23 4.27
C ALA A 113 9.49 16.71 4.71
N ARG A 114 10.00 15.61 4.13
CA ARG A 114 11.31 15.04 4.51
C ARG A 114 12.51 15.71 3.85
N ILE A 115 12.30 16.62 2.89
CA ILE A 115 13.36 17.38 2.18
C ILE A 115 14.51 16.46 1.70
N LEU A 116 14.20 15.20 1.35
CA LEU A 116 15.21 14.30 0.81
C LEU A 116 15.68 14.87 -0.54
N SER A 117 16.96 14.71 -0.87
CA SER A 117 17.57 15.25 -2.11
C SER A 117 16.81 14.82 -3.37
N ILE A 118 16.24 13.62 -3.36
CA ILE A 118 15.39 13.07 -4.42
C ILE A 118 14.07 13.85 -4.55
N TRP A 119 13.49 14.30 -3.43
CA TRP A 119 12.24 15.04 -3.38
C TRP A 119 12.38 16.51 -3.74
N ARG A 120 13.57 17.12 -3.57
CA ARG A 120 13.83 18.47 -4.10
C ARG A 120 13.59 18.58 -5.60
N LYS A 121 13.88 17.50 -6.35
CA LYS A 121 13.60 17.47 -7.80
C LYS A 121 12.10 17.43 -8.09
N MET A 122 11.32 16.79 -7.22
CA MET A 122 9.88 16.69 -7.33
C MET A 122 9.17 17.98 -6.91
N ASP A 123 9.66 18.65 -5.87
CA ASP A 123 9.21 19.99 -5.49
C ASP A 123 9.48 21.03 -6.58
N GLY A 124 10.54 20.85 -7.37
CA GLY A 124 10.78 21.66 -8.57
C GLY A 124 9.77 21.42 -9.70
N CYS A 125 9.03 20.31 -9.66
CA CYS A 125 8.03 19.95 -10.67
C CYS A 125 6.60 20.25 -10.22
N PHE A 126 6.25 19.91 -8.98
CA PHE A 126 4.88 19.95 -8.48
C PHE A 126 4.87 20.40 -7.01
N ALA A 127 4.17 21.49 -6.73
CA ALA A 127 4.01 21.99 -5.37
C ALA A 127 2.99 21.18 -4.54
N SER A 128 2.10 20.43 -5.21
CA SER A 128 1.04 19.61 -4.61
C SER A 128 0.68 18.40 -5.48
N VAL A 129 -0.07 17.45 -4.92
CA VAL A 129 -0.64 16.34 -5.72
C VAL A 129 -1.61 16.84 -6.78
N ASN A 130 -2.37 17.91 -6.51
CA ASN A 130 -3.30 18.45 -7.48
C ASN A 130 -2.56 18.93 -8.74
N GLU A 131 -1.44 19.63 -8.54
CA GLU A 131 -0.59 20.09 -9.64
C GLU A 131 0.06 18.92 -10.39
N LEU A 132 0.52 17.88 -9.68
CA LEU A 132 1.03 16.65 -10.31
C LEU A 132 -0.01 16.05 -11.25
N VAL A 133 -1.25 15.87 -10.77
CA VAL A 133 -2.30 15.26 -11.57
C VAL A 133 -2.73 16.17 -12.72
N GLU A 134 -2.99 17.45 -12.45
CA GLU A 134 -3.49 18.39 -13.45
C GLU A 134 -2.46 18.68 -14.55
N ARG A 135 -1.21 18.97 -14.18
CA ARG A 135 -0.17 19.33 -15.16
C ARG A 135 0.39 18.10 -15.87
N ALA A 136 0.72 17.03 -15.16
CA ALA A 136 1.42 15.91 -15.79
C ALA A 136 0.48 14.88 -16.42
N LEU A 137 -0.65 14.60 -15.78
CA LEU A 137 -1.54 13.49 -16.15
C LEU A 137 -2.77 13.95 -16.94
N LEU A 138 -3.42 15.06 -16.56
CA LEU A 138 -4.60 15.58 -17.27
C LEU A 138 -4.23 16.41 -18.51
N THR A 139 -3.43 17.46 -18.34
CA THR A 139 -3.21 18.47 -19.41
C THR A 139 -1.95 18.24 -20.24
N ALA A 140 -1.07 17.32 -19.83
CA ALA A 140 0.25 17.14 -20.43
C ALA A 140 1.18 18.38 -20.38
N ASN A 141 0.83 19.42 -19.61
CA ASN A 141 1.54 20.70 -19.52
C ASN A 141 2.71 20.69 -18.52
N ALA A 142 3.42 19.55 -18.43
CA ALA A 142 4.60 19.37 -17.62
C ALA A 142 5.80 19.07 -18.53
N THR A 143 7.01 19.47 -18.12
CA THR A 143 8.22 19.11 -18.86
C THR A 143 8.36 17.58 -18.93
N PRO A 144 9.06 17.03 -19.95
CA PRO A 144 9.26 15.57 -20.05
C PRO A 144 9.85 14.95 -18.78
N ALA A 145 10.77 15.65 -18.10
CA ALA A 145 11.35 15.22 -16.83
C ALA A 145 10.32 15.17 -15.70
N CYS A 146 9.52 16.23 -15.52
CA CYS A 146 8.46 16.26 -14.51
C CYS A 146 7.37 15.23 -14.79
N ARG A 147 7.03 15.03 -16.06
CA ARG A 147 6.08 14.00 -16.48
C ARG A 147 6.59 12.60 -16.16
N SER A 148 7.84 12.28 -16.49
CA SER A 148 8.45 11.00 -16.12
C SER A 148 8.40 10.76 -14.61
N MET A 149 8.65 11.80 -13.81
CA MET A 149 8.55 11.69 -12.36
C MET A 149 7.11 11.44 -11.88
N ALA A 150 6.12 12.12 -12.45
CA ALA A 150 4.71 11.85 -12.16
C ALA A 150 4.30 10.41 -12.53
N LEU A 151 4.82 9.88 -13.65
CA LEU A 151 4.60 8.49 -14.04
C LEU A 151 5.27 7.50 -13.09
N SER A 152 6.42 7.83 -12.48
CA SER A 152 7.06 6.96 -11.47
C SER A 152 6.27 6.84 -10.16
N VAL A 153 5.45 7.85 -9.86
CA VAL A 153 4.49 7.85 -8.73
C VAL A 153 3.28 6.97 -9.04
N ALA A 154 2.99 6.77 -10.32
CA ALA A 154 1.90 5.95 -10.82
C ALA A 154 2.43 4.91 -11.84
N PRO A 155 3.26 3.94 -11.42
CA PRO A 155 3.94 3.04 -12.34
C PRO A 155 2.98 2.16 -13.17
N ASN A 156 1.72 2.03 -12.72
CA ASN A 156 0.68 1.29 -13.43
C ASN A 156 -0.09 2.14 -14.45
N PHE A 157 0.20 3.44 -14.53
CA PHE A 157 -0.45 4.35 -15.46
C PHE A 157 0.31 4.36 -16.79
N SER A 158 -0.22 3.60 -17.74
CA SER A 158 0.19 3.69 -19.14
C SER A 158 -0.66 4.71 -19.85
N MET A 159 -0.06 5.83 -20.27
CA MET A 159 -0.71 6.74 -21.21
C MET A 159 -0.80 6.05 -22.58
N PRO A 160 -1.95 6.11 -23.28
CA PRO A 160 -2.02 5.71 -24.67
C PRO A 160 -0.94 6.46 -25.46
N ASN A 161 -0.14 5.73 -26.25
CA ASN A 161 0.85 6.28 -27.18
C ASN A 161 2.01 7.10 -26.58
N THR A 162 2.30 6.98 -25.29
CA THR A 162 3.49 7.61 -24.71
C THR A 162 4.51 6.53 -24.33
N PRO A 163 5.61 6.37 -25.08
CA PRO A 163 6.68 5.46 -24.65
C PRO A 163 7.17 5.91 -23.28
N LEU A 164 7.15 5.01 -22.30
CA LEU A 164 7.74 5.26 -20.98
C LEU A 164 9.20 5.62 -21.22
N PRO A 165 9.66 6.82 -20.86
CA PRO A 165 11.06 7.16 -21.02
C PRO A 165 11.87 6.19 -20.15
N ALA A 166 13.00 5.70 -20.66
CA ALA A 166 13.94 4.83 -19.97
C ALA A 166 14.68 5.58 -18.85
N VAL A 167 13.94 6.16 -17.92
CA VAL A 167 14.48 6.91 -16.80
C VAL A 167 14.81 5.92 -15.70
N ALA A 168 16.00 6.07 -15.13
CA ALA A 168 16.44 5.33 -13.95
C ALA A 168 15.33 5.34 -12.88
N PRO A 169 15.08 4.21 -12.21
CA PRO A 169 13.92 4.05 -11.34
C PRO A 169 13.92 5.11 -10.24
N PHE A 170 13.06 6.12 -10.37
CA PHE A 170 12.87 7.12 -9.33
C PHE A 170 12.33 6.42 -8.08
N HIS A 171 13.09 6.48 -6.99
CA HIS A 171 12.66 5.96 -5.70
C HIS A 171 11.72 6.97 -5.06
N GLY A 172 10.45 6.96 -5.45
CA GLY A 172 9.40 7.85 -4.93
C GLY A 172 9.04 7.64 -3.46
N GLY A 173 9.95 7.08 -2.65
CA GLY A 173 9.72 6.77 -1.24
C GLY A 173 8.41 6.01 -1.05
N HIS A 174 7.64 6.37 -0.02
CA HIS A 174 6.35 5.75 0.26
C HIS A 174 5.30 5.95 -0.83
N VAL A 175 5.48 6.84 -1.80
CA VAL A 175 4.48 7.10 -2.85
C VAL A 175 4.32 5.90 -3.76
N SER A 176 5.41 5.28 -4.20
CA SER A 176 5.39 4.12 -5.10
C SER A 176 5.12 2.78 -4.41
N LEU A 177 5.05 2.74 -3.08
CA LEU A 177 4.91 1.52 -2.27
C LEU A 177 3.45 1.27 -1.87
N GLY A 178 2.59 1.02 -2.87
CA GLY A 178 1.16 0.73 -2.70
C GLY A 178 0.80 -0.74 -2.55
N LEU A 179 -0.49 -1.06 -2.55
CA LEU A 179 -0.98 -2.43 -2.51
C LEU A 179 -0.35 -3.27 -3.61
N CYS A 180 -0.14 -2.71 -4.80
CA CYS A 180 0.55 -3.41 -5.89
C CYS A 180 1.96 -3.83 -5.49
N HIS A 181 2.74 -2.89 -4.93
CA HIS A 181 4.10 -3.17 -4.48
C HIS A 181 4.16 -4.30 -3.44
N TYR A 182 3.24 -4.29 -2.47
CA TYR A 182 3.29 -5.26 -1.39
C TYR A 182 2.69 -6.62 -1.77
N LEU A 183 1.55 -6.65 -2.46
CA LEU A 183 0.66 -7.82 -2.41
C LEU A 183 0.38 -8.48 -3.76
N ALA A 184 0.64 -7.84 -4.90
CA ALA A 184 0.09 -8.29 -6.17
C ALA A 184 0.43 -9.75 -6.53
N GLY A 185 1.66 -10.20 -6.26
CA GLY A 185 2.07 -11.59 -6.55
C GLY A 185 1.75 -12.62 -5.47
N VAL A 186 1.25 -12.19 -4.31
CA VAL A 186 0.93 -13.10 -3.19
C VAL A 186 -0.56 -13.19 -2.88
N MET A 187 -1.40 -12.42 -3.57
CA MET A 187 -2.86 -12.51 -3.43
C MET A 187 -3.40 -13.95 -3.50
N PRO A 188 -2.94 -14.84 -4.41
CA PRO A 188 -3.42 -16.23 -4.46
C PRO A 188 -3.03 -17.07 -3.24
N LEU A 189 -2.00 -16.66 -2.49
CA LEU A 189 -1.49 -17.35 -1.30
C LEU A 189 -2.21 -16.90 -0.03
N LEU A 190 -2.85 -15.73 -0.06
CA LEU A 190 -3.67 -15.25 1.04
C LEU A 190 -4.95 -16.07 1.12
N ARG A 191 -5.14 -16.75 2.25
CA ARG A 191 -6.31 -17.60 2.48
C ARG A 191 -7.44 -16.80 3.12
N GLN A 192 -8.67 -17.11 2.72
CA GLN A 192 -9.87 -16.54 3.30
C GLN A 192 -9.93 -16.75 4.82
N ASP A 193 -10.50 -15.78 5.54
CA ASP A 193 -10.72 -15.77 7.00
C ASP A 193 -9.46 -15.74 7.87
N ARG A 194 -8.28 -15.77 7.24
CA ARG A 194 -6.96 -15.61 7.90
C ARG A 194 -6.38 -14.22 7.76
N VAL A 195 -7.05 -13.35 7.01
CA VAL A 195 -6.66 -11.96 6.79
C VAL A 195 -7.55 -11.04 7.63
N TRP A 196 -6.94 -10.10 8.34
CA TRP A 196 -7.63 -9.00 9.00
C TRP A 196 -7.12 -7.67 8.44
N LEU A 197 -8.04 -6.80 8.04
CA LEU A 197 -7.70 -5.47 7.55
C LEU A 197 -7.81 -4.45 8.67
N VAL A 198 -6.79 -3.62 8.84
CA VAL A 198 -6.87 -2.44 9.68
C VAL A 198 -6.91 -1.22 8.77
N ARG A 199 -8.08 -0.59 8.65
CA ARG A 199 -8.28 0.56 7.76
C ARG A 199 -7.95 1.83 8.51
N GLN A 200 -7.18 2.72 7.90
CA GLN A 200 -6.86 4.03 8.50
C GLN A 200 -8.13 4.82 8.87
N GLU A 201 -9.19 4.72 8.06
CA GLU A 201 -10.46 5.41 8.22
C GLU A 201 -11.24 4.95 9.47
N THR A 202 -11.05 3.68 9.86
CA THR A 202 -11.73 3.05 11.00
C THR A 202 -10.75 2.48 12.01
N LEU A 203 -9.54 3.06 12.10
CA LEU A 203 -8.38 2.49 12.80
C LEU A 203 -8.72 2.00 14.23
N ALA A 204 -9.39 2.83 15.03
CA ALA A 204 -9.74 2.47 16.40
C ALA A 204 -10.73 1.28 16.46
N ALA A 205 -11.75 1.29 15.61
CA ALA A 205 -12.74 0.23 15.54
C ALA A 205 -12.12 -1.09 15.03
N ASP A 206 -11.26 -1.01 14.01
CA ASP A 206 -10.57 -2.18 13.45
C ASP A 206 -9.54 -2.77 14.42
N LEU A 207 -8.86 -1.96 15.23
CA LEU A 207 -7.98 -2.46 16.31
C LEU A 207 -8.78 -3.14 17.42
N GLY A 208 -9.94 -2.60 17.79
CA GLY A 208 -10.85 -3.26 18.73
C GLY A 208 -11.37 -4.61 18.20
N GLY A 209 -11.67 -4.69 16.90
CA GLY A 209 -12.01 -5.95 16.26
C GLY A 209 -10.84 -6.93 16.16
N LEU A 210 -9.63 -6.42 15.89
CA LEU A 210 -8.41 -7.22 15.82
C LEU A 210 -8.13 -7.93 17.15
N ALA A 211 -8.31 -7.26 18.28
CA ALA A 211 -8.18 -7.86 19.61
C ALA A 211 -9.06 -9.11 19.76
N ARG A 212 -10.34 -8.98 19.43
CA ARG A 212 -11.31 -10.09 19.47
C ARG A 212 -10.92 -11.22 18.50
N TRP A 213 -10.51 -10.87 17.29
CA TRP A 213 -10.10 -11.85 16.28
C TRP A 213 -8.86 -12.65 16.69
N LEU A 214 -7.96 -12.03 17.47
CA LEU A 214 -6.81 -12.70 18.07
C LEU A 214 -7.15 -13.46 19.35
N GLY A 215 -8.42 -13.51 19.78
CA GLY A 215 -8.85 -14.18 21.01
C GLY A 215 -8.39 -13.46 22.28
N ARG A 216 -8.23 -12.13 22.23
CA ARG A 216 -7.82 -11.31 23.37
C ARG A 216 -9.01 -10.51 23.91
N ASP A 217 -9.01 -10.32 25.22
CA ASP A 217 -9.99 -9.46 25.88
C ASP A 217 -9.82 -8.00 25.46
N ASN A 218 -10.94 -7.32 25.19
CA ASN A 218 -10.96 -5.90 24.84
C ASN A 218 -10.57 -4.97 26.00
N SER A 219 -10.17 -5.51 27.16
CA SER A 219 -9.85 -4.76 28.38
C SER A 219 -8.54 -3.98 28.29
N THR A 220 -7.68 -4.29 27.31
CA THR A 220 -6.52 -3.45 26.98
C THR A 220 -7.01 -2.19 26.28
N ALA A 221 -7.16 -1.11 27.05
CA ALA A 221 -7.42 0.22 26.52
C ALA A 221 -6.44 0.51 25.37
N LEU A 222 -6.96 0.95 24.23
CA LEU A 222 -6.11 1.34 23.11
C LEU A 222 -5.09 2.38 23.62
N PRO A 223 -3.79 2.10 23.52
CA PRO A 223 -2.79 3.06 23.95
C PRO A 223 -3.02 4.35 23.18
N ARG A 224 -2.96 5.49 23.89
CA ARG A 224 -2.95 6.80 23.24
C ARG A 224 -1.71 6.84 22.36
N ILE A 225 -1.90 6.65 21.06
CA ILE A 225 -0.83 6.78 20.08
C ILE A 225 -0.32 8.21 20.22
N PRO A 226 0.98 8.44 20.54
CA PRO A 226 1.53 9.77 20.61
C PRO A 226 1.20 10.51 19.32
N LYS A 227 0.68 11.74 19.42
CA LYS A 227 0.51 12.58 18.23
C LYS A 227 1.89 12.75 17.61
N LEU A 228 2.12 12.10 16.47
CA LEU A 228 3.30 12.38 15.66
C LEU A 228 3.23 13.85 15.27
N THR A 229 4.16 14.64 15.79
CA THR A 229 4.25 16.11 15.68
C THR A 229 4.68 16.59 14.30
N VAL A 230 4.58 15.75 13.26
CA VAL A 230 4.72 16.23 11.90
C VAL A 230 3.40 16.86 11.54
N THR A 231 3.30 18.18 11.71
CA THR A 231 2.19 18.96 11.19
C THR A 231 2.13 18.69 9.69
N PRO A 232 1.13 17.94 9.19
CA PRO A 232 1.07 17.68 7.76
C PRO A 232 0.90 19.03 7.08
N ARG A 233 1.68 19.29 6.03
CA ARG A 233 1.30 20.35 5.08
C ARG A 233 -0.13 20.02 4.64
N LYS A 234 -1.06 20.96 4.89
CA LYS A 234 -2.42 20.85 4.41
C LYS A 234 -2.41 21.27 2.95
N ASP A 235 -2.13 20.31 2.08
CA ASP A 235 -2.41 20.50 0.66
C ASP A 235 -3.89 20.83 0.48
N PRO A 236 -4.23 21.68 -0.50
CA PRO A 236 -5.62 21.90 -0.85
C PRO A 236 -6.28 20.56 -1.21
N PRO A 237 -7.59 20.40 -0.96
CA PRO A 237 -8.33 19.24 -1.46
C PRO A 237 -8.11 19.07 -2.97
N LEU A 238 -7.98 17.82 -3.42
CA LEU A 238 -7.93 17.52 -4.85
C LEU A 238 -9.17 18.08 -5.56
N SER A 239 -8.97 18.60 -6.77
CA SER A 239 -10.08 18.94 -7.65
C SER A 239 -10.90 17.70 -7.99
N ALA A 240 -12.19 17.89 -8.31
CA ALA A 240 -13.07 16.78 -8.66
C ALA A 240 -12.52 15.99 -9.86
N ALA A 241 -12.01 16.69 -10.87
CA ALA A 241 -11.39 16.09 -12.06
C ALA A 241 -10.13 15.28 -11.70
N ALA A 242 -9.24 15.82 -10.86
CA ALA A 242 -8.05 15.10 -10.42
C ALA A 242 -8.41 13.84 -9.62
N ARG A 243 -9.37 13.94 -8.69
CA ARG A 243 -9.86 12.78 -7.92
C ARG A 243 -10.50 11.72 -8.81
N GLN A 244 -11.28 12.13 -9.81
CA GLN A 244 -11.89 11.22 -10.78
C GLN A 244 -10.82 10.50 -11.61
N LEU A 245 -9.87 11.23 -12.21
CA LEU A 245 -8.78 10.62 -12.98
C LEU A 245 -7.98 9.62 -12.14
N LEU A 246 -7.64 9.99 -10.91
CA LEU A 246 -6.92 9.11 -10.00
C LEU A 246 -7.71 7.81 -9.73
N ARG A 247 -9.01 7.91 -9.46
CA ARG A 247 -9.85 6.74 -9.16
C ARG A 247 -10.08 5.85 -10.37
N GLU A 248 -10.41 6.44 -11.50
CA GLU A 248 -10.93 5.73 -12.67
C GLU A 248 -9.86 5.30 -13.66
N VAL A 249 -8.64 5.84 -13.55
CA VAL A 249 -7.56 5.53 -14.49
C VAL A 249 -6.26 5.16 -13.78
N VAL A 250 -5.78 5.99 -12.86
CA VAL A 250 -4.42 5.86 -12.31
C VAL A 250 -4.32 4.74 -11.26
N LEU A 251 -5.27 4.70 -10.33
CA LEU A 251 -5.25 3.81 -9.16
C LEU A 251 -6.21 2.63 -9.30
N VAL A 252 -6.74 2.37 -10.51
CA VAL A 252 -7.63 1.23 -10.77
C VAL A 252 -7.06 -0.10 -10.26
N PRO A 253 -5.77 -0.43 -10.50
CA PRO A 253 -5.22 -1.69 -10.00
C PRO A 253 -5.13 -1.76 -8.47
N GLU A 254 -4.88 -0.62 -7.81
CA GLU A 254 -4.84 -0.51 -6.34
C GLU A 254 -6.24 -0.72 -5.74
N TYR A 255 -7.27 -0.11 -6.33
CA TYR A 255 -8.67 -0.34 -5.93
C TYR A 255 -9.09 -1.79 -6.16
N ALA A 256 -8.74 -2.39 -7.30
CA ALA A 256 -9.06 -3.78 -7.59
C ALA A 256 -8.41 -4.76 -6.60
N LEU A 257 -7.16 -4.50 -6.18
CA LEU A 257 -6.51 -5.26 -5.10
C LEU A 257 -7.21 -5.04 -3.77
N MET A 258 -7.58 -3.79 -3.43
CA MET A 258 -8.29 -3.49 -2.19
C MET A 258 -9.63 -4.22 -2.11
N GLU A 259 -10.41 -4.25 -3.19
CA GLU A 259 -11.66 -5.01 -3.27
C GLU A 259 -11.45 -6.52 -3.06
N ARG A 260 -10.40 -7.10 -3.66
CA ARG A 260 -10.07 -8.51 -3.43
C ARG A 260 -9.66 -8.79 -1.99
N LEU A 261 -8.91 -7.89 -1.37
CA LEU A 261 -8.57 -8.02 0.06
C LEU A 261 -9.80 -7.94 0.95
N GLU A 262 -10.72 -7.03 0.64
CA GLU A 262 -12.01 -6.92 1.34
C GLU A 262 -12.86 -8.20 1.21
N LEU A 263 -12.72 -8.97 0.12
CA LEU A 263 -13.37 -10.27 -0.01
C LEU A 263 -12.69 -11.38 0.78
N LEU A 264 -11.37 -11.33 0.93
CA LEU A 264 -10.58 -12.34 1.65
C LEU A 264 -10.61 -12.15 3.17
N ALA A 265 -10.78 -10.91 3.63
CA ALA A 265 -10.63 -10.56 5.03
C ALA A 265 -11.81 -10.99 5.90
N ALA A 266 -11.52 -11.44 7.12
CA ALA A 266 -12.50 -11.82 8.12
C ALA A 266 -13.40 -10.63 8.54
N ASN A 267 -12.86 -9.41 8.56
CA ASN A 267 -13.61 -8.16 8.74
C ASN A 267 -13.84 -7.41 7.44
N GLY A 268 -13.85 -8.14 6.32
CA GLY A 268 -14.06 -7.60 5.00
C GLY A 268 -15.43 -6.98 4.83
N LYS A 269 -15.50 -5.81 4.17
CA LYS A 269 -16.75 -5.25 3.68
C LYS A 269 -17.14 -6.09 2.47
N ARG A 270 -17.93 -7.15 2.71
CA ARG A 270 -18.59 -7.88 1.61
C ARG A 270 -19.50 -6.89 0.91
N ILE A 271 -18.99 -6.27 -0.15
CA ILE A 271 -19.74 -5.25 -0.87
C ILE A 271 -21.04 -5.92 -1.31
N ALA A 272 -22.17 -5.27 -1.05
CA ALA A 272 -23.49 -5.69 -1.52
C ALA A 272 -23.60 -5.74 -3.06
N SER A 273 -22.48 -5.67 -3.79
CA SER A 273 -22.33 -5.83 -5.25
C SER A 273 -22.86 -7.15 -5.79
N ALA A 274 -22.95 -8.20 -4.95
CA ALA A 274 -23.61 -9.44 -5.35
C ALA A 274 -25.08 -9.23 -5.79
N ARG A 275 -25.74 -8.16 -5.30
CA ARG A 275 -27.11 -7.80 -5.74
C ARG A 275 -27.16 -7.03 -7.07
N ARG A 276 -26.13 -6.28 -7.47
CA ARG A 276 -26.15 -5.53 -8.75
C ARG A 276 -25.86 -6.41 -9.97
N ILE A 277 -25.05 -7.45 -9.83
CA ILE A 277 -24.77 -8.38 -10.93
C ILE A 277 -25.94 -9.37 -11.13
N ALA A 278 -26.63 -9.77 -10.04
CA ALA A 278 -27.82 -10.61 -10.13
C ALA A 278 -29.03 -9.87 -10.75
N SER A 279 -29.19 -8.57 -10.50
CA SER A 279 -30.27 -7.76 -11.09
C SER A 279 -30.04 -7.39 -12.56
N ALA A 280 -28.80 -7.48 -13.05
CA ALA A 280 -28.45 -7.20 -14.45
C ALA A 280 -28.51 -8.45 -15.35
N ARG A 281 -28.62 -9.65 -14.77
CA ARG A 281 -28.82 -10.92 -15.49
C ARG A 281 -30.28 -11.41 -15.49
N SER A 282 -31.17 -10.65 -14.85
CA SER A 282 -32.61 -10.94 -14.75
C SER A 282 -33.47 -9.92 -15.51
N ARG A 283 -32.86 -9.15 -16.42
CA ARG A 283 -33.50 -8.31 -17.44
C ARG A 283 -32.88 -8.64 -18.78
#